data_AF-A0A7S3LBY7-F1
#
_entry.id   AF-A0A7S3LBY7-F1
#
_cell.length_a   1.000
_cell.length_b   1.000
_cell.length_c   1.000
_cell.angle_alpha   90.00
_cell.angle_beta   90.00
_cell.angle_gamma   90.00
#
_symmetry.space_group_name_H-M   'P 1'
#
loop_
_entity.id
_entity.type
_entity.pdbx_description
1 polymer ?
#
loop_
_entity_poly.entity_id
_entity_poly.type
_entity_poly.pdbx_seq_one_letter_code
_entity_poly.pdbx_strand_id
1 'polypeptide(L)'
;MNSGRQAHGVLRHMFRLHCRNVPDVLPDAFSFAAVLTAYQRVATVESALAADKLVAEMEKLYEAGEIQSPPDVYHYTILAGVWAKSEQGRRGADRSVEILTHMMERHKAGFPSVKPNVRTFNAVLDCLARADDGDRVEDLLYHMLTLSRQGDQSAKPDSFSFNCAISAFTRSKRQGSGRRAEAILDLFLEYQENENPSAVPDARSFTNIIAHYGRSRWLSGTGSTALDAPYRAEYIFNRMVALFKDGRKYLEPNIFAVTTVIDSYSYAKHPDAGSNAERLLRLVINLREKHGAKRLNVNTALLNSVLFAWANSGDTNSSKAAAHVEYMENEYAAGNVELRPDTRSYSLLLSAISKSTGHDKARKALDVINRMKEQIRRGNQGVTMDEHHYSLAINACAFSNADIDSEVEAFQIATKLFEEVMNTPDLQPTSLTFGWFIQACGRLRVPEAIRNAYIERAFNLCCERGLVNDFVLRRLLGAGPEDLLGKLLAPLKISSSWKLGRVNVSMLPAAWTARTGKRKSER
;
A
#
# COMPACT_ATOMS: atom_id res chain seq x y z
N MET A 1 24.67 -6.94 17.28
CA MET A 1 26.10 -6.54 17.13
C MET A 1 27.07 -7.53 17.77
N ASN A 2 26.82 -8.09 18.97
CA ASN A 2 27.81 -8.91 19.67
C ASN A 2 28.11 -10.29 19.06
N SER A 3 27.12 -10.98 18.49
CA SER A 3 27.28 -12.38 18.04
C SER A 3 28.30 -12.58 16.92
N GLY A 4 28.32 -11.72 15.89
CA GLY A 4 29.30 -11.82 14.79
C GLY A 4 30.74 -11.54 15.21
N ARG A 5 30.95 -10.51 16.05
CA ARG A 5 32.28 -10.18 16.58
C ARG A 5 32.79 -11.25 17.56
N GLN A 6 31.91 -11.82 18.38
CA GLN A 6 32.24 -12.92 19.27
C GLN A 6 32.62 -14.18 18.49
N ALA A 7 31.85 -14.55 17.46
CA ALA A 7 32.17 -15.69 16.60
C ALA A 7 33.52 -15.50 15.88
N HIS A 8 33.79 -14.31 15.34
CA HIS A 8 35.09 -14.00 14.74
C HIS A 8 36.23 -13.99 15.76
N GLY A 9 35.96 -13.60 17.01
CA GLY A 9 36.91 -13.69 18.13
C GLY A 9 37.28 -15.13 18.49
N VAL A 10 36.30 -16.05 18.45
CA VAL A 10 36.53 -17.50 18.62
C VAL A 10 37.39 -18.05 17.49
N LEU A 11 37.11 -17.69 16.24
CA LEU A 11 37.92 -18.11 15.09
C LEU A 11 39.38 -17.63 15.21
N ARG A 12 39.61 -16.38 15.58
CA ARG A 12 40.96 -15.85 15.88
C ARG A 12 41.64 -16.54 17.06
N HIS A 13 40.86 -17.03 18.03
CA HIS A 13 41.42 -17.79 19.14
C HIS A 13 41.86 -19.18 18.68
N MET A 14 41.07 -19.85 17.82
CA MET A 14 41.47 -21.11 17.19
C MET A 14 42.77 -20.96 16.39
N PHE A 15 42.92 -19.89 15.60
CA PHE A 15 44.19 -19.58 14.91
C PHE A 15 45.37 -19.42 15.87
N ARG A 16 45.19 -18.67 16.97
CA ARG A 16 46.26 -18.49 17.98
C ARG A 16 46.67 -19.79 18.66
N LEU A 17 45.73 -20.73 18.84
CA LEU A 17 46.02 -22.05 19.40
C LEU A 17 46.74 -22.93 18.38
N HIS A 18 46.38 -22.83 17.10
CA HIS A 18 47.07 -23.51 16.02
C HIS A 18 48.53 -23.07 15.88
N CYS A 19 48.81 -21.76 15.86
CA CYS A 19 50.19 -21.23 15.83
C CYS A 19 51.03 -21.61 17.06
N ARG A 20 50.39 -22.10 18.14
CA ARG A 20 51.04 -22.61 19.36
C ARG A 20 51.22 -24.13 19.35
N ASN A 21 51.03 -24.80 18.20
CA ASN A 21 51.10 -26.26 18.02
C ASN A 21 50.16 -27.05 18.97
N VAL A 22 49.00 -26.49 19.33
CA VAL A 22 47.97 -27.25 20.04
C VAL A 22 47.33 -28.24 19.05
N PRO A 23 47.38 -29.56 19.29
CA PRO A 23 46.77 -30.55 18.40
C PRO A 23 45.24 -30.36 18.35
N ASP A 24 44.64 -30.67 17.19
CA ASP A 24 43.19 -30.70 16.91
C ASP A 24 42.41 -29.37 16.94
N VAL A 25 43.07 -28.20 16.96
CA VAL A 25 42.40 -26.89 16.86
C VAL A 25 42.76 -26.20 15.53
N LEU A 26 42.33 -26.77 14.41
CA LEU A 26 42.47 -26.15 13.09
C LEU A 26 41.13 -25.53 12.65
N PRO A 27 41.08 -24.26 12.27
CA PRO A 27 39.92 -23.68 11.61
C PRO A 27 39.60 -24.42 10.30
N ASP A 28 38.41 -24.98 10.21
CA ASP A 28 37.91 -25.70 9.05
C ASP A 28 36.86 -24.87 8.28
N ALA A 29 36.43 -25.38 7.12
CA ALA A 29 35.38 -24.76 6.30
C ALA A 29 34.11 -24.44 7.11
N PHE A 30 33.72 -25.29 8.07
CA PHE A 30 32.54 -25.07 8.90
C PHE A 30 32.72 -23.88 9.87
N SER A 31 33.91 -23.74 10.45
CA SER A 31 34.27 -22.64 11.36
C SER A 31 34.15 -21.29 10.64
N PHE A 32 34.65 -21.18 9.41
CA PHE A 32 34.51 -19.99 8.58
C PHE A 32 33.05 -19.71 8.21
N ALA A 33 32.31 -20.73 7.74
CA ALA A 33 30.90 -20.60 7.38
C ALA A 33 30.01 -20.15 8.56
N ALA A 34 30.30 -20.60 9.78
CA ALA A 34 29.59 -20.19 10.99
C ALA A 34 29.75 -18.69 11.28
N VAL A 35 30.97 -18.15 11.14
CA VAL A 35 31.24 -16.71 11.33
C VAL A 35 30.57 -15.89 10.22
N LEU A 36 30.65 -16.34 8.96
CA LEU A 36 29.97 -15.68 7.85
C LEU A 36 28.45 -15.65 8.04
N THR A 37 27.86 -16.74 8.52
CA THR A 37 26.42 -16.81 8.83
C THR A 37 26.04 -15.85 9.96
N ALA A 38 26.90 -15.70 10.97
CA ALA A 38 26.70 -14.74 12.04
C ALA A 38 26.71 -13.29 11.50
N TYR A 39 27.61 -12.97 10.56
CA TYR A 39 27.61 -11.67 9.87
C TYR A 39 26.38 -11.47 8.99
N GLN A 40 25.91 -12.51 8.30
CA GLN A 40 24.71 -12.43 7.44
C GLN A 40 23.43 -12.16 8.24
N ARG A 41 23.34 -12.63 9.50
CA ARG A 41 22.22 -12.33 10.40
C ARG A 41 22.23 -10.89 10.90
N VAL A 42 23.41 -10.32 11.10
CA VAL A 42 23.56 -8.92 11.56
C VAL A 42 23.35 -7.95 10.40
N ALA A 43 23.88 -8.28 9.21
CA ALA A 43 23.64 -7.57 7.96
C ALA A 43 23.88 -6.05 8.02
N THR A 44 24.93 -5.61 8.72
CA THR A 44 25.39 -4.21 8.65
C THR A 44 26.49 -4.05 7.60
N VAL A 45 26.76 -2.80 7.21
CA VAL A 45 27.91 -2.43 6.38
C VAL A 45 29.22 -3.01 6.91
N GLU A 46 29.48 -2.88 8.21
CA GLU A 46 30.70 -3.39 8.83
C GLU A 46 30.75 -4.92 8.80
N SER A 47 29.59 -5.56 8.93
CA SER A 47 29.46 -7.01 8.84
C SER A 47 29.77 -7.52 7.43
N ALA A 48 29.35 -6.79 6.39
CA ALA A 48 29.68 -7.09 5.00
C ALA A 48 31.18 -6.94 4.72
N LEU A 49 31.79 -5.83 5.14
CA LEU A 49 33.23 -5.61 5.01
C LEU A 49 34.06 -6.63 5.79
N ALA A 50 33.61 -7.01 6.99
CA ALA A 50 34.26 -8.03 7.80
C ALA A 50 34.13 -9.43 7.19
N ALA A 51 32.97 -9.77 6.61
CA ALA A 51 32.76 -11.01 5.88
C ALA A 51 33.65 -11.09 4.63
N ASP A 52 33.78 -9.99 3.88
CA ASP A 52 34.61 -9.92 2.68
C ASP A 52 36.10 -10.12 3.02
N LYS A 53 36.58 -9.46 4.07
CA LYS A 53 37.93 -9.67 4.61
C LYS A 53 38.16 -11.12 5.05
N LEU A 54 37.16 -11.74 5.67
CA LEU A 54 37.28 -13.11 6.17
C LEU A 54 37.41 -14.14 5.04
N VAL A 55 36.66 -13.99 3.95
CA VAL A 55 36.80 -14.88 2.79
C VAL A 55 38.15 -14.67 2.10
N ALA A 56 38.59 -13.42 1.94
CA ALA A 56 39.92 -13.13 1.37
C ALA A 56 41.07 -13.65 2.25
N GLU A 57 40.91 -13.64 3.58
CA GLU A 57 41.85 -14.25 4.51
C GLU A 57 41.88 -15.78 4.36
N MET A 58 40.72 -16.41 4.22
CA MET A 58 40.62 -17.85 3.97
C MET A 58 41.30 -18.26 2.65
N GLU A 59 41.19 -17.46 1.58
CA GLU A 59 41.94 -17.70 0.35
C GLU A 59 43.46 -17.65 0.57
N LYS A 60 43.97 -16.61 1.24
CA LYS A 60 45.40 -16.44 1.52
C LYS A 60 45.97 -17.57 2.37
N LEU A 61 45.23 -18.00 3.38
CA LEU A 61 45.63 -19.12 4.25
C LEU A 61 45.73 -20.43 3.47
N TYR A 62 44.82 -20.64 2.51
CA TYR A 62 44.88 -21.81 1.65
C TYR A 62 46.08 -21.75 0.69
N GLU A 63 46.33 -20.59 0.08
CA GLU A 63 47.50 -20.38 -0.79
C GLU A 63 48.84 -20.52 -0.05
N ALA A 64 48.87 -20.17 1.24
CA ALA A 64 50.02 -20.38 2.12
C ALA A 64 50.15 -21.84 2.62
N GLY A 65 49.15 -22.70 2.37
CA GLY A 65 49.13 -24.08 2.85
C GLY A 65 48.82 -24.23 4.35
N GLU A 66 48.33 -23.18 5.00
CA GLU A 66 48.00 -23.18 6.44
C GLU A 66 46.64 -23.84 6.74
N ILE A 67 45.73 -23.85 5.77
CA ILE A 67 44.46 -24.58 5.85
C ILE A 67 44.34 -25.57 4.70
N GLN A 68 43.65 -26.69 4.95
CA GLN A 68 43.52 -27.76 3.96
C GLN A 68 42.43 -27.49 2.91
N SER A 69 41.46 -26.64 3.23
CA SER A 69 40.27 -26.43 2.40
C SER A 69 40.16 -24.97 1.93
N PRO A 70 40.05 -24.71 0.62
CA PRO A 70 39.80 -23.36 0.12
C PRO A 70 38.35 -22.93 0.40
N PRO A 71 38.01 -21.64 0.25
CA PRO A 71 36.62 -21.22 0.19
C PRO A 71 35.88 -21.98 -0.92
N ASP A 72 34.65 -22.37 -0.63
CA ASP A 72 33.76 -23.09 -1.55
C ASP A 72 32.51 -22.26 -1.88
N VAL A 73 31.59 -22.85 -2.65
CA VAL A 73 30.32 -22.23 -3.02
C VAL A 73 29.50 -21.73 -1.82
N TYR A 74 29.58 -22.37 -0.65
CA TYR A 74 28.83 -21.94 0.54
C TYR A 74 29.36 -20.63 1.09
N HIS A 75 30.68 -20.49 1.20
CA HIS A 75 31.32 -19.27 1.72
C HIS A 75 30.96 -18.06 0.87
N TYR A 76 31.10 -18.18 -0.45
CA TYR A 76 30.77 -17.09 -1.38
C TYR A 76 29.28 -16.79 -1.45
N THR A 77 28.41 -17.81 -1.37
CA THR A 77 26.95 -17.59 -1.36
C THR A 77 26.51 -16.84 -0.11
N ILE A 78 27.08 -17.18 1.07
CA ILE A 78 26.82 -16.44 2.30
C ILE A 78 27.32 -14.99 2.14
N LEU A 79 28.54 -14.79 1.63
CA LEU A 79 29.12 -13.47 1.41
C LEU A 79 28.23 -12.60 0.51
N ALA A 80 27.79 -13.10 -0.64
CA ALA A 80 26.85 -12.41 -1.52
C ALA A 80 25.53 -12.06 -0.79
N GLY A 81 25.02 -12.98 0.01
CA GLY A 81 23.82 -12.74 0.83
C GLY A 81 24.04 -11.73 1.98
N VAL A 82 25.26 -11.59 2.52
CA VAL A 82 25.59 -10.54 3.51
C VAL A 82 25.52 -9.18 2.81
N TRP A 83 26.13 -9.05 1.63
CA TRP A 83 26.08 -7.84 0.83
C TRP A 83 24.65 -7.46 0.43
N ALA A 84 23.82 -8.44 0.02
CA ALA A 84 22.40 -8.24 -0.31
C ALA A 84 21.58 -7.66 0.86
N LYS A 85 21.91 -8.02 2.10
CA LYS A 85 21.20 -7.54 3.30
C LYS A 85 21.80 -6.28 3.92
N SER A 86 23.04 -5.91 3.57
CA SER A 86 23.82 -4.83 4.18
C SER A 86 23.33 -3.38 3.96
N GLU A 87 22.15 -3.21 3.35
CA GLU A 87 21.54 -1.92 2.95
C GLU A 87 22.44 -1.01 2.09
N GLN A 88 23.51 -1.55 1.50
CA GLN A 88 24.45 -0.82 0.65
C GLN A 88 24.02 -0.67 -0.81
N GLY A 89 22.71 -0.63 -1.09
CA GLY A 89 22.12 -0.41 -2.42
C GLY A 89 23.02 -0.85 -3.59
N ARG A 90 23.54 0.13 -4.34
CA ARG A 90 24.40 -0.08 -5.52
C ARG A 90 25.78 -0.69 -5.22
N ARG A 91 26.44 -0.30 -4.12
CA ARG A 91 27.75 -0.87 -3.75
C ARG A 91 27.67 -2.36 -3.42
N GLY A 92 26.62 -2.77 -2.71
CA GLY A 92 26.37 -4.18 -2.42
C GLY A 92 26.11 -4.96 -3.71
N ALA A 93 25.33 -4.38 -4.63
CA ALA A 93 25.08 -4.94 -5.96
C ALA A 93 26.37 -5.13 -6.78
N ASP A 94 27.21 -4.09 -6.88
CA ASP A 94 28.49 -4.17 -7.60
C ASP A 94 29.39 -5.25 -7.03
N ARG A 95 29.56 -5.26 -5.70
CA ARG A 95 30.37 -6.27 -5.02
C ARG A 95 29.81 -7.70 -5.17
N SER A 96 28.49 -7.87 -5.15
CA SER A 96 27.86 -9.18 -5.36
C SER A 96 28.12 -9.76 -6.75
N VAL A 97 28.19 -8.89 -7.77
CA VAL A 97 28.53 -9.30 -9.14
C VAL A 97 30.03 -9.58 -9.29
N GLU A 98 30.89 -8.80 -8.63
CA GLU A 98 32.33 -9.10 -8.55
C GLU A 98 32.59 -10.48 -7.92
N ILE A 99 31.89 -10.80 -6.82
CA ILE A 99 31.99 -12.10 -6.14
C ILE A 99 31.60 -13.24 -7.11
N LEU A 100 30.48 -13.08 -7.82
CA LEU A 100 30.04 -14.09 -8.79
C LEU A 100 31.05 -14.27 -9.93
N THR A 101 31.59 -13.17 -10.44
CA THR A 101 32.61 -13.18 -11.51
C THR A 101 33.88 -13.91 -11.03
N HIS A 102 34.35 -13.60 -9.83
CA HIS A 102 35.49 -14.27 -9.19
C HIS A 102 35.26 -15.78 -9.04
N MET A 103 34.08 -16.20 -8.58
CA MET A 103 33.75 -17.62 -8.49
C MET A 103 33.77 -18.33 -9.86
N MET A 104 33.28 -17.68 -10.91
CA MET A 104 33.30 -18.23 -12.26
C MET A 104 34.72 -18.36 -12.82
N GLU A 105 35.59 -17.38 -12.56
CA GLU A 105 37.01 -17.40 -12.96
C GLU A 105 37.77 -18.51 -12.23
N ARG A 106 37.57 -18.62 -10.91
CA ARG A 106 38.18 -19.69 -10.10
C ARG A 106 37.68 -21.07 -10.51
N HIS A 107 36.42 -21.21 -10.88
CA HIS A 107 35.91 -22.46 -11.44
C HIS A 107 36.61 -22.84 -12.76
N LYS A 108 36.79 -21.87 -13.67
CA LYS A 108 37.54 -22.06 -14.92
C LYS A 108 39.02 -22.38 -14.68
N ALA A 109 39.61 -21.86 -13.60
CA ALA A 109 40.97 -22.17 -13.17
C ALA A 109 41.14 -23.57 -12.55
N GLY A 110 40.09 -24.39 -12.51
CA GLY A 110 40.17 -25.79 -12.07
C GLY A 110 39.74 -26.05 -10.62
N PHE A 111 39.05 -25.10 -9.97
CA PHE A 111 38.47 -25.30 -8.64
C PHE A 111 36.98 -25.69 -8.75
N PRO A 112 36.60 -26.98 -8.71
CA PRO A 112 35.21 -27.39 -8.89
C PRO A 112 34.30 -27.01 -7.70
N SER A 113 34.85 -26.92 -6.48
CA SER A 113 34.10 -26.63 -5.25
C SER A 113 33.54 -25.20 -5.18
N VAL A 114 34.07 -24.26 -5.97
CA VAL A 114 33.61 -22.87 -6.03
C VAL A 114 32.57 -22.62 -7.12
N LYS A 115 32.18 -23.65 -7.88
CA LYS A 115 31.21 -23.50 -8.98
C LYS A 115 29.92 -22.82 -8.48
N PRO A 116 29.53 -21.66 -9.04
CA PRO A 116 28.27 -21.01 -8.68
C PRO A 116 27.09 -21.93 -8.94
N ASN A 117 26.12 -21.92 -8.02
CA ASN A 117 24.86 -22.65 -8.18
C ASN A 117 23.67 -21.68 -8.11
N VAL A 118 22.45 -22.20 -8.29
CA VAL A 118 21.22 -21.42 -8.27
C VAL A 118 21.07 -20.55 -7.01
N ARG A 119 21.57 -20.99 -5.85
CA ARG A 119 21.53 -20.19 -4.62
C ARG A 119 22.49 -19.00 -4.69
N THR A 120 23.67 -19.17 -5.26
CA THR A 120 24.63 -18.09 -5.51
C THR A 120 24.03 -17.04 -6.45
N PHE A 121 23.50 -17.47 -7.59
CA PHE A 121 22.84 -16.57 -8.54
C PHE A 121 21.64 -15.85 -7.91
N ASN A 122 20.79 -16.57 -7.17
CA ASN A 122 19.64 -16.00 -6.47
C ASN A 122 20.03 -14.95 -5.41
N ALA A 123 21.16 -15.13 -4.72
CA ALA A 123 21.67 -14.13 -3.78
C ALA A 123 22.09 -12.83 -4.49
N VAL A 124 22.72 -12.94 -5.66
CA VAL A 124 23.11 -11.78 -6.48
C VAL A 124 21.87 -11.12 -7.10
N LEU A 125 20.92 -11.89 -7.62
CA LEU A 125 19.62 -11.38 -8.12
C LEU A 125 18.87 -10.60 -7.04
N ASP A 126 18.77 -11.13 -5.81
CA ASP A 126 18.13 -10.40 -4.69
C ASP A 126 18.88 -9.11 -4.35
N CYS A 127 20.22 -9.13 -4.37
CA CYS A 127 21.03 -7.93 -4.16
C CYS A 127 20.75 -6.85 -5.21
N LEU A 128 20.76 -7.22 -6.49
CA LEU A 128 20.50 -6.32 -7.61
C LEU A 128 19.05 -5.80 -7.58
N ALA A 129 18.09 -6.66 -7.25
CA ALA A 129 16.68 -6.29 -7.13
C ALA A 129 16.43 -5.28 -6.01
N ARG A 130 17.13 -5.40 -4.88
CA ARG A 130 17.09 -4.43 -3.77
C ARG A 130 17.77 -3.10 -4.12
N ALA A 131 18.72 -3.11 -5.05
CA ALA A 131 19.42 -1.92 -5.53
C ALA A 131 18.66 -1.12 -6.61
N ASP A 132 17.44 -1.55 -6.98
CA ASP A 132 16.66 -0.99 -8.10
C ASP A 132 17.43 -1.01 -9.44
N ASP A 133 18.19 -2.08 -9.66
CA ASP A 133 19.00 -2.32 -10.87
C ASP A 133 18.38 -3.42 -11.74
N GLY A 134 17.17 -3.14 -12.25
CA GLY A 134 16.40 -4.10 -13.04
C GLY A 134 17.08 -4.58 -14.32
N ASP A 135 17.98 -3.77 -14.90
CA ASP A 135 18.71 -4.12 -16.12
C ASP A 135 19.66 -5.29 -15.88
N ARG A 136 20.51 -5.18 -14.86
CA ARG A 136 21.43 -6.27 -14.48
C ARG A 136 20.72 -7.49 -13.93
N VAL A 137 19.55 -7.31 -13.29
CA VAL A 137 18.71 -8.43 -12.86
C VAL A 137 18.24 -9.25 -14.06
N GLU A 138 17.77 -8.57 -15.11
CA GLU A 138 17.34 -9.21 -16.36
C GLU A 138 18.51 -9.89 -17.07
N ASP A 139 19.65 -9.20 -17.23
CA ASP A 139 20.87 -9.77 -17.83
C ASP A 139 21.34 -11.02 -17.10
N LEU A 140 21.34 -11.00 -15.76
CA LEU A 140 21.77 -12.14 -14.95
C LEU A 140 20.81 -13.32 -15.08
N LEU A 141 19.49 -13.08 -15.15
CA LEU A 141 18.51 -14.14 -15.37
C LEU A 141 18.69 -14.78 -16.76
N TYR A 142 18.88 -13.98 -17.82
CA TYR A 142 19.18 -14.50 -19.16
C TYR A 142 20.49 -15.27 -19.21
N HIS A 143 21.50 -14.83 -18.46
CA HIS A 143 22.75 -15.55 -18.33
C HIS A 143 22.54 -16.94 -17.70
N MET A 144 21.76 -17.03 -16.61
CA MET A 144 21.42 -18.32 -16.00
C MET A 144 20.65 -19.24 -16.96
N LEU A 145 19.70 -18.70 -17.72
CA LEU A 145 18.96 -19.45 -18.75
C LEU A 145 19.90 -19.99 -19.84
N THR A 146 20.86 -19.17 -20.27
CA THR A 146 21.87 -19.57 -21.25
C THR A 146 22.74 -20.71 -20.72
N LEU A 147 23.23 -20.62 -19.49
CA LEU A 147 24.01 -21.69 -18.84
C LEU A 147 23.19 -22.99 -18.71
N SER A 148 21.92 -22.88 -18.32
CA SER A 148 21.01 -24.02 -18.23
C SER A 148 20.84 -24.74 -19.58
N ARG A 149 20.66 -23.97 -20.67
CA ARG A 149 20.53 -24.51 -22.03
C ARG A 149 21.83 -25.11 -22.56
N GLN A 150 22.97 -24.64 -22.08
CA GLN A 150 24.29 -25.23 -22.33
C GLN A 150 24.55 -26.51 -21.50
N GLY A 151 23.58 -26.94 -20.69
CA GLY A 151 23.64 -28.18 -19.91
C GLY A 151 24.04 -27.99 -18.45
N ASP A 152 24.31 -26.77 -17.99
CA ASP A 152 24.65 -26.52 -16.60
C ASP A 152 23.42 -26.57 -15.67
N GLN A 153 23.12 -27.76 -15.16
CA GLN A 153 22.01 -27.97 -14.23
C GLN A 153 22.18 -27.22 -12.91
N SER A 154 23.40 -26.83 -12.51
CA SER A 154 23.64 -26.13 -11.26
C SER A 154 23.21 -24.66 -11.31
N ALA A 155 23.17 -24.07 -12.51
CA ALA A 155 22.74 -22.69 -12.76
C ALA A 155 21.26 -22.58 -13.17
N LYS A 156 20.53 -23.70 -13.21
CA LYS A 156 19.14 -23.77 -13.67
C LYS A 156 18.23 -22.85 -12.83
N PRO A 157 17.60 -21.81 -13.42
CA PRO A 157 16.68 -20.92 -12.69
C PRO A 157 15.52 -21.66 -12.03
N ASP A 158 15.15 -21.20 -10.84
CA ASP A 158 13.99 -21.68 -10.09
C ASP A 158 12.93 -20.59 -9.93
N SER A 159 11.82 -20.92 -9.26
CA SER A 159 10.74 -19.96 -9.02
C SER A 159 11.20 -18.71 -8.25
N PHE A 160 12.25 -18.82 -7.43
CA PHE A 160 12.80 -17.67 -6.71
C PHE A 160 13.55 -16.74 -7.68
N SER A 161 14.33 -17.28 -8.62
CA SER A 161 15.05 -16.48 -9.64
C SER A 161 14.09 -15.55 -10.39
N PHE A 162 12.98 -16.08 -10.91
CA PHE A 162 11.97 -15.30 -11.63
C PHE A 162 11.21 -14.33 -10.73
N ASN A 163 10.81 -14.76 -9.52
CA ASN A 163 10.12 -13.88 -8.59
C ASN A 163 11.01 -12.71 -8.12
N CYS A 164 12.33 -12.90 -8.01
CA CYS A 164 13.27 -11.80 -7.78
C CYS A 164 13.29 -10.81 -8.94
N ALA A 165 13.32 -11.29 -10.18
CA ALA A 165 13.28 -10.43 -11.37
C ALA A 165 11.97 -9.64 -11.49
N ILE A 166 10.82 -10.29 -11.31
CA ILE A 166 9.51 -9.62 -11.24
C ILE A 166 9.49 -8.59 -10.10
N SER A 167 10.04 -8.95 -8.93
CA SER A 167 10.08 -8.06 -7.77
C SER A 167 10.97 -6.83 -7.97
N ALA A 168 12.06 -6.95 -8.73
CA ALA A 168 12.94 -5.82 -9.07
C ALA A 168 12.15 -4.77 -9.87
N PHE A 169 11.46 -5.20 -10.92
CA PHE A 169 10.68 -4.29 -11.77
C PHE A 169 9.43 -3.73 -11.08
N THR A 170 8.72 -4.55 -10.29
CA THR A 170 7.49 -4.10 -9.61
C THR A 170 7.72 -3.11 -8.48
N ARG A 171 8.93 -3.08 -7.89
CA ARG A 171 9.35 -2.07 -6.91
C ARG A 171 9.96 -0.82 -7.55
N SER A 172 10.42 -0.94 -8.79
CA SER A 172 11.02 0.16 -9.52
C SER A 172 10.01 1.27 -9.81
N LYS A 173 10.48 2.52 -9.72
CA LYS A 173 9.71 3.71 -10.07
C LYS A 173 9.94 4.17 -11.52
N ARG A 174 10.77 3.44 -12.28
CA ARG A 174 11.05 3.77 -13.68
C ARG A 174 9.80 3.53 -14.55
N GLN A 175 9.62 4.35 -15.58
CA GLN A 175 8.55 4.14 -16.55
C GLN A 175 8.79 2.83 -17.31
N GLY A 176 7.71 2.11 -17.63
CA GLY A 176 7.79 0.85 -18.35
C GLY A 176 8.18 -0.38 -17.50
N SER A 177 8.53 -0.22 -16.22
CA SER A 177 8.90 -1.35 -15.37
C SER A 177 7.79 -2.39 -15.22
N GLY A 178 6.51 -1.97 -15.16
CA GLY A 178 5.38 -2.91 -15.17
C GLY A 178 5.34 -3.81 -16.41
N ARG A 179 5.67 -3.27 -17.59
CA ARG A 179 5.71 -4.05 -18.86
C ARG A 179 6.86 -5.05 -18.86
N ARG A 180 8.02 -4.68 -18.32
CA ARG A 180 9.16 -5.61 -18.16
C ARG A 180 8.83 -6.71 -17.16
N ALA A 181 8.16 -6.39 -16.06
CA ALA A 181 7.69 -7.41 -15.11
C ALA A 181 6.75 -8.43 -15.78
N GLU A 182 5.89 -7.99 -16.70
CA GLU A 182 5.04 -8.88 -17.49
C GLU A 182 5.83 -9.75 -18.46
N ALA A 183 6.82 -9.19 -19.17
CA ALA A 183 7.68 -9.97 -20.07
C ALA A 183 8.44 -11.07 -19.30
N ILE A 184 8.91 -10.79 -18.08
CA ILE A 184 9.53 -11.81 -17.22
C ILE A 184 8.51 -12.87 -16.78
N LEU A 185 7.26 -12.51 -16.52
CA LEU A 185 6.20 -13.49 -16.21
C LEU A 185 5.88 -14.38 -17.42
N ASP A 186 5.85 -13.82 -18.63
CA ASP A 186 5.66 -14.58 -19.87
C ASP A 186 6.80 -15.58 -20.08
N LEU A 187 8.04 -15.11 -19.94
CA LEU A 187 9.23 -15.96 -19.96
C LEU A 187 9.18 -17.06 -18.89
N PHE A 188 8.68 -16.75 -17.69
CA PHE A 188 8.56 -17.73 -16.61
C PHE A 188 7.55 -18.85 -16.94
N LEU A 189 6.41 -18.49 -17.52
CA LEU A 189 5.40 -19.46 -17.95
C LEU A 189 5.92 -20.36 -19.09
N GLU A 190 6.57 -19.75 -20.10
CA GLU A 190 7.19 -20.50 -21.20
C GLU A 190 8.30 -21.42 -20.71
N TYR A 191 9.14 -20.95 -19.78
CA TYR A 191 10.23 -21.72 -19.20
C TYR A 191 9.70 -22.93 -18.40
N GLN A 192 8.63 -22.73 -17.63
CA GLN A 192 7.98 -23.82 -16.87
C GLN A 192 7.46 -24.92 -17.79
N GLU A 193 6.90 -24.56 -18.95
CA GLU A 193 6.33 -25.52 -19.90
C GLU A 193 7.39 -26.25 -20.72
N ASN A 194 8.38 -25.51 -21.23
CA ASN A 194 9.30 -26.02 -22.24
C ASN A 194 10.64 -26.53 -21.70
N GLU A 195 11.11 -26.02 -20.55
CA GLU A 195 12.49 -26.24 -20.09
C GLU A 195 12.58 -26.77 -18.65
N ASN A 196 11.70 -26.32 -17.74
CA ASN A 196 11.76 -26.70 -16.33
C ASN A 196 10.39 -26.82 -15.65
N PRO A 197 9.72 -27.98 -15.73
CA PRO A 197 8.43 -28.21 -15.07
C PRO A 197 8.44 -28.03 -13.55
N SER A 198 9.61 -28.06 -12.89
CA SER A 198 9.74 -27.82 -11.45
C SER A 198 9.81 -26.35 -11.05
N ALA A 199 10.15 -25.45 -11.99
CA ALA A 199 10.13 -24.00 -11.76
C ALA A 199 8.71 -23.48 -11.97
N VAL A 200 7.87 -23.64 -10.94
CA VAL A 200 6.44 -23.36 -11.00
C VAL A 200 6.15 -21.92 -10.57
N PRO A 201 5.43 -21.10 -11.38
CA PRO A 201 4.94 -19.80 -10.95
C PRO A 201 3.95 -19.93 -9.79
N ASP A 202 3.94 -18.95 -8.89
CA ASP A 202 3.03 -18.95 -7.76
C ASP A 202 2.10 -17.73 -7.78
N ALA A 203 1.20 -17.63 -6.80
CA ALA A 203 0.33 -16.47 -6.69
C ALA A 203 1.12 -15.16 -6.54
N ARG A 204 2.36 -15.18 -6.01
CA ARG A 204 3.19 -13.98 -5.82
C ARG A 204 3.70 -13.43 -7.14
N SER A 205 4.00 -14.30 -8.11
CA SER A 205 4.40 -13.90 -9.46
C SER A 205 3.37 -12.95 -10.10
N PHE A 206 2.08 -13.24 -9.93
CA PHE A 206 0.99 -12.41 -10.45
C PHE A 206 0.66 -11.23 -9.52
N THR A 207 0.52 -11.46 -8.20
CA THR A 207 0.08 -10.41 -7.27
C THR A 207 1.06 -9.26 -7.14
N ASN A 208 2.38 -9.51 -7.32
CA ASN A 208 3.38 -8.44 -7.34
C ASN A 208 3.14 -7.47 -8.51
N ILE A 209 2.82 -8.00 -9.70
CA ILE A 209 2.54 -7.19 -10.90
C ILE A 209 1.21 -6.46 -10.75
N ILE A 210 0.17 -7.15 -10.27
CA ILE A 210 -1.14 -6.55 -9.99
C ILE A 210 -1.00 -5.39 -8.99
N ALA A 211 -0.22 -5.59 -7.91
CA ALA A 211 0.04 -4.56 -6.90
C ALA A 211 0.89 -3.41 -7.42
N HIS A 212 1.82 -3.64 -8.36
CA HIS A 212 2.53 -2.56 -9.04
C HIS A 212 1.55 -1.62 -9.74
N TYR A 213 0.68 -2.17 -10.59
CA TYR A 213 -0.33 -1.38 -11.29
C TYR A 213 -1.35 -0.73 -10.35
N GLY A 214 -1.75 -1.40 -9.26
CA GLY A 214 -2.67 -0.84 -8.26
C GLY A 214 -2.11 0.34 -7.46
N ARG A 215 -0.78 0.43 -7.30
CA ARG A 215 -0.10 1.54 -6.58
C ARG A 215 0.22 2.74 -7.46
N SER A 216 0.05 2.65 -8.77
CA SER A 216 0.54 3.63 -9.77
C SER A 216 -0.03 5.05 -9.70
N ARG A 217 -0.87 5.37 -8.69
CA ARG A 217 -1.28 6.73 -8.32
C ARG A 217 -0.10 7.69 -8.10
N TRP A 218 1.11 7.17 -7.83
CA TRP A 218 2.34 7.95 -7.63
C TRP A 218 3.24 8.11 -8.86
N LEU A 219 2.99 7.37 -9.95
CA LEU A 219 3.86 7.37 -11.14
C LEU A 219 3.31 8.23 -12.29
N SER A 220 2.04 8.62 -12.21
CA SER A 220 1.37 9.43 -13.23
C SER A 220 1.14 10.85 -12.71
N GLY A 221 2.13 11.72 -12.93
CA GLY A 221 1.84 13.14 -13.10
C GLY A 221 0.89 13.27 -14.28
N THR A 222 -0.32 13.76 -14.04
CA THR A 222 -1.29 14.30 -15.01
C THR A 222 -1.24 13.67 -16.42
N GLY A 223 -2.02 12.61 -16.68
CA GLY A 223 -2.16 12.03 -18.02
C GLY A 223 -3.08 10.80 -18.08
N SER A 224 -3.51 10.44 -19.31
CA SER A 224 -4.41 9.32 -19.66
C SER A 224 -3.95 7.96 -19.13
N THR A 225 -2.66 7.79 -18.84
CA THR A 225 -2.05 6.55 -18.33
C THR A 225 -2.55 6.12 -16.95
N ALA A 226 -3.15 7.04 -16.17
CA ALA A 226 -3.75 6.69 -14.87
C ALA A 226 -5.01 5.82 -15.02
N LEU A 227 -5.74 5.94 -16.14
CA LEU A 227 -6.92 5.11 -16.45
C LEU A 227 -6.53 3.73 -16.99
N ASP A 228 -5.32 3.57 -17.53
CA ASP A 228 -4.84 2.29 -18.08
C ASP A 228 -4.39 1.30 -17.01
N ALA A 229 -3.87 1.78 -15.88
CA ALA A 229 -3.31 0.93 -14.83
C ALA A 229 -4.31 -0.10 -14.26
N PRO A 230 -5.59 0.24 -13.98
CA PRO A 230 -6.60 -0.73 -13.58
C PRO A 230 -6.85 -1.84 -14.61
N TYR A 231 -6.90 -1.49 -15.90
CA TYR A 231 -7.08 -2.47 -16.97
C TYR A 231 -5.89 -3.44 -17.08
N ARG A 232 -4.66 -2.94 -16.86
CA ARG A 232 -3.46 -3.80 -16.83
C ARG A 232 -3.43 -4.71 -15.59
N ALA A 233 -3.79 -4.19 -14.42
CA ALA A 233 -3.94 -5.00 -13.20
C ALA A 233 -4.96 -6.12 -13.42
N GLU A 234 -6.11 -5.78 -14.02
CA GLU A 234 -7.15 -6.74 -14.33
C GLU A 234 -6.73 -7.75 -15.40
N TYR A 235 -6.01 -7.33 -16.44
CA TYR A 235 -5.48 -8.23 -17.46
C TYR A 235 -4.62 -9.34 -16.83
N ILE A 236 -3.71 -8.99 -15.92
CA ILE A 236 -2.86 -9.96 -15.23
C ILE A 236 -3.68 -10.87 -14.29
N PHE A 237 -4.68 -10.32 -13.60
CA PHE A 237 -5.60 -11.12 -12.79
C PHE A 237 -6.40 -12.11 -13.64
N ASN A 238 -6.95 -11.69 -14.78
CA ASN A 238 -7.69 -12.55 -15.69
C ASN A 238 -6.82 -13.66 -16.28
N ARG A 239 -5.53 -13.39 -16.54
CA ARG A 239 -4.56 -14.44 -16.92
C ARG A 239 -4.36 -15.48 -15.82
N MET A 240 -4.17 -15.04 -14.58
CA MET A 240 -4.08 -15.95 -13.41
C MET A 240 -5.35 -16.82 -13.31
N VAL A 241 -6.51 -16.20 -13.46
CA VAL A 241 -7.82 -16.90 -13.45
C VAL A 241 -7.92 -17.91 -14.59
N ALA A 242 -7.50 -17.56 -15.81
CA ALA A 242 -7.54 -18.47 -16.95
C ALA A 242 -6.68 -19.72 -16.70
N LEU A 243 -5.45 -19.53 -16.22
CA LEU A 243 -4.53 -20.64 -15.89
C LEU A 243 -5.08 -21.52 -14.75
N PHE A 244 -5.73 -20.93 -13.75
CA PHE A 244 -6.40 -21.69 -12.69
C PHE A 244 -7.57 -22.53 -13.22
N LYS A 245 -8.37 -21.96 -14.13
CA LYS A 245 -9.48 -22.67 -14.79
C LYS A 245 -9.00 -23.82 -15.68
N ASP A 246 -7.84 -23.65 -16.32
CA ASP A 246 -7.16 -24.67 -17.13
C ASP A 246 -6.59 -25.84 -16.31
N GLY A 247 -6.62 -25.76 -14.97
CA GLY A 247 -6.25 -26.86 -14.09
C GLY A 247 -4.97 -26.61 -13.28
N ARG A 248 -4.30 -25.46 -13.43
CA ARG A 248 -3.15 -25.06 -12.61
C ARG A 248 -3.61 -24.60 -11.22
N LYS A 249 -4.04 -25.55 -10.38
CA LYS A 249 -4.63 -25.28 -9.06
C LYS A 249 -3.70 -24.53 -8.09
N TYR A 250 -2.39 -24.60 -8.28
CA TYR A 250 -1.41 -23.84 -7.49
C TYR A 250 -1.46 -22.32 -7.76
N LEU A 251 -2.05 -21.88 -8.89
CA LEU A 251 -2.34 -20.49 -9.22
C LEU A 251 -3.73 -20.04 -8.74
N GLU A 252 -4.26 -20.66 -7.69
CA GLU A 252 -5.53 -20.26 -7.10
C GLU A 252 -5.53 -18.76 -6.75
N PRO A 253 -6.44 -17.95 -7.34
CA PRO A 253 -6.53 -16.53 -7.01
C PRO A 253 -6.91 -16.34 -5.54
N ASN A 254 -6.45 -15.24 -4.95
CA ASN A 254 -6.72 -14.92 -3.55
C ASN A 254 -7.39 -13.55 -3.42
N ILE A 255 -7.93 -13.28 -2.23
CA ILE A 255 -8.64 -12.02 -1.94
C ILE A 255 -7.75 -10.80 -2.21
N PHE A 256 -6.46 -10.86 -1.87
CA PHE A 256 -5.53 -9.75 -2.12
C PHE A 256 -5.43 -9.39 -3.61
N ALA A 257 -5.38 -10.37 -4.51
CA ALA A 257 -5.29 -10.13 -5.94
C ALA A 257 -6.51 -9.34 -6.45
N VAL A 258 -7.73 -9.81 -6.12
CA VAL A 258 -8.97 -9.18 -6.59
C VAL A 258 -9.23 -7.83 -5.92
N THR A 259 -8.98 -7.67 -4.62
CA THR A 259 -9.15 -6.38 -3.94
C THR A 259 -8.19 -5.34 -4.49
N THR A 260 -6.96 -5.72 -4.81
CA THR A 260 -5.99 -4.82 -5.44
C THR A 260 -6.45 -4.34 -6.82
N VAL A 261 -7.05 -5.22 -7.64
CA VAL A 261 -7.65 -4.82 -8.92
C VAL A 261 -8.83 -3.87 -8.69
N ILE A 262 -9.76 -4.20 -7.78
CA ILE A 262 -10.92 -3.34 -7.48
C ILE A 262 -10.47 -1.96 -6.99
N ASP A 263 -9.58 -1.93 -6.00
CA ASP A 263 -9.06 -0.69 -5.42
C ASP A 263 -8.33 0.16 -6.46
N SER A 264 -7.68 -0.45 -7.46
CA SER A 264 -7.00 0.30 -8.53
C SER A 264 -7.98 1.18 -9.32
N TYR A 265 -9.19 0.69 -9.63
CA TYR A 265 -10.25 1.48 -10.28
C TYR A 265 -10.70 2.64 -9.38
N SER A 266 -10.83 2.40 -8.07
CA SER A 266 -11.22 3.40 -7.08
C SER A 266 -10.18 4.52 -6.96
N TYR A 267 -8.88 4.16 -6.89
CA TYR A 267 -7.79 5.13 -6.80
C TYR A 267 -7.64 5.98 -8.07
N ALA A 268 -7.94 5.39 -9.24
CA ALA A 268 -8.00 6.08 -10.52
C ALA A 268 -9.24 6.98 -10.66
N LYS A 269 -10.22 6.88 -9.74
CA LYS A 269 -11.55 7.50 -9.85
C LYS A 269 -12.22 7.17 -11.19
N HIS A 270 -12.08 5.91 -11.61
CA HIS A 270 -12.64 5.46 -12.87
C HIS A 270 -14.17 5.61 -12.86
N PRO A 271 -14.81 6.15 -13.93
CA PRO A 271 -16.26 6.34 -13.97
C PRO A 271 -17.03 5.05 -13.65
N ASP A 272 -16.59 3.93 -14.23
CA ASP A 272 -17.19 2.61 -14.04
C ASP A 272 -16.61 1.79 -12.87
N ALA A 273 -15.91 2.41 -11.90
CA ALA A 273 -15.27 1.68 -10.80
C ALA A 273 -16.25 0.74 -10.07
N GLY A 274 -17.45 1.23 -9.73
CA GLY A 274 -18.49 0.42 -9.08
C GLY A 274 -18.96 -0.76 -9.95
N SER A 275 -19.27 -0.53 -11.22
CA SER A 275 -19.67 -1.59 -12.16
C SER A 275 -18.58 -2.65 -12.38
N ASN A 276 -17.31 -2.24 -12.45
CA ASN A 276 -16.18 -3.17 -12.53
C ASN A 276 -16.01 -3.97 -11.23
N ALA A 277 -16.21 -3.34 -10.07
CA ALA A 277 -16.16 -4.03 -8.79
C ALA A 277 -17.25 -5.11 -8.65
N GLU A 278 -18.49 -4.83 -9.10
CA GLU A 278 -19.57 -5.83 -9.14
C GLU A 278 -19.25 -7.01 -10.04
N ARG A 279 -18.71 -6.73 -11.24
CA ARG A 279 -18.32 -7.76 -12.19
C ARG A 279 -17.24 -8.67 -11.60
N LEU A 280 -16.25 -8.10 -10.92
CA LEU A 280 -15.18 -8.84 -10.25
C LEU A 280 -15.70 -9.62 -9.03
N LEU A 281 -16.63 -9.07 -8.25
CA LEU A 281 -17.29 -9.80 -7.16
C LEU A 281 -18.08 -11.01 -7.68
N ARG A 282 -18.82 -10.87 -8.78
CA ARG A 282 -19.51 -12.00 -9.44
C ARG A 282 -18.53 -13.06 -9.94
N LEU A 283 -17.38 -12.63 -10.47
CA LEU A 283 -16.32 -13.55 -10.88
C LEU A 283 -15.76 -14.33 -9.68
N VAL A 284 -15.54 -13.67 -8.53
CA VAL A 284 -15.10 -14.32 -7.28
C VAL A 284 -16.09 -15.41 -6.84
N ILE A 285 -17.38 -15.07 -6.79
CA ILE A 285 -18.44 -16.03 -6.42
C ILE A 285 -18.45 -17.21 -7.39
N ASN A 286 -18.38 -16.94 -8.70
CA ASN A 286 -18.35 -17.98 -9.73
C ASN A 286 -17.13 -18.92 -9.61
N LEU A 287 -15.95 -18.37 -9.32
CA LEU A 287 -14.72 -19.16 -9.14
C LEU A 287 -14.81 -20.06 -7.90
N ARG A 288 -15.41 -19.56 -6.82
CA ARG A 288 -15.62 -20.33 -5.59
C ARG A 288 -16.58 -21.50 -5.84
N GLU A 289 -17.73 -21.22 -6.45
CA GLU A 289 -18.79 -22.21 -6.66
C GLU A 289 -18.44 -23.25 -7.74
N LYS A 290 -17.94 -22.81 -8.89
CA LYS A 290 -17.74 -23.69 -10.06
C LYS A 290 -16.34 -24.28 -10.17
N HIS A 291 -15.33 -23.62 -9.62
CA HIS A 291 -13.92 -24.02 -9.81
C HIS A 291 -13.20 -24.38 -8.50
N GLY A 292 -13.90 -24.30 -7.36
CA GLY A 292 -13.39 -24.71 -6.05
C GLY A 292 -12.30 -23.78 -5.50
N ALA A 293 -12.33 -22.48 -5.84
CA ALA A 293 -11.40 -21.49 -5.31
C ALA A 293 -11.73 -21.15 -3.84
N LYS A 294 -11.30 -22.00 -2.91
CA LYS A 294 -11.53 -21.89 -1.46
C LYS A 294 -10.88 -20.63 -0.85
N ARG A 295 -9.78 -20.14 -1.42
CA ARG A 295 -9.08 -18.92 -0.98
C ARG A 295 -9.81 -17.63 -1.35
N LEU A 296 -10.86 -17.72 -2.15
CA LEU A 296 -11.72 -16.60 -2.56
C LEU A 296 -12.98 -16.53 -1.68
N ASN A 297 -12.81 -16.48 -0.36
CA ASN A 297 -13.94 -16.29 0.54
C ASN A 297 -14.35 -14.81 0.60
N VAL A 298 -15.61 -14.52 0.28
CA VAL A 298 -16.14 -13.15 0.40
C VAL A 298 -16.08 -12.76 1.88
N ASN A 299 -15.44 -11.63 2.15
CA ASN A 299 -15.24 -11.12 3.50
C ASN A 299 -15.35 -9.59 3.51
N THR A 300 -15.27 -9.03 4.72
CA THR A 300 -15.34 -7.58 4.98
C THR A 300 -14.34 -6.78 4.14
N ALA A 301 -13.12 -7.29 3.93
CA ALA A 301 -12.12 -6.61 3.12
C ALA A 301 -12.51 -6.51 1.63
N LEU A 302 -13.07 -7.59 1.07
CA LEU A 302 -13.54 -7.58 -0.32
C LEU A 302 -14.72 -6.62 -0.51
N LEU A 303 -15.73 -6.67 0.36
CA LEU A 303 -16.87 -5.78 0.27
C LEU A 303 -16.51 -4.32 0.55
N ASN A 304 -15.57 -4.04 1.46
CA ASN A 304 -15.01 -2.70 1.62
C ASN A 304 -14.29 -2.19 0.37
N SER A 305 -13.68 -3.08 -0.43
CA SER A 305 -13.08 -2.69 -1.73
C SER A 305 -14.19 -2.34 -2.75
N VAL A 306 -15.27 -3.11 -2.79
CA VAL A 306 -16.45 -2.83 -3.64
C VAL A 306 -17.14 -1.52 -3.23
N LEU A 307 -17.34 -1.29 -1.94
CA LEU A 307 -17.86 -0.03 -1.40
C LEU A 307 -16.95 1.15 -1.74
N PHE A 308 -15.62 0.96 -1.69
CA PHE A 308 -14.66 1.99 -2.07
C PHE A 308 -14.74 2.35 -3.55
N ALA A 309 -15.02 1.37 -4.41
CA ALA A 309 -15.27 1.57 -5.83
C ALA A 309 -16.56 2.35 -6.09
N TRP A 310 -17.66 2.01 -5.42
CA TRP A 310 -18.91 2.79 -5.49
C TRP A 310 -18.74 4.22 -4.95
N ALA A 311 -17.97 4.40 -3.87
CA ALA A 311 -17.73 5.72 -3.30
C ALA A 311 -16.88 6.66 -4.19
N ASN A 312 -16.21 6.12 -5.23
CA ASN A 312 -15.35 6.87 -6.14
C ASN A 312 -15.69 6.66 -7.63
N SER A 313 -16.82 6.03 -7.94
CA SER A 313 -17.32 5.91 -9.30
C SER A 313 -17.98 7.21 -9.77
N GLY A 314 -18.21 7.30 -11.08
CA GLY A 314 -19.05 8.33 -11.70
C GLY A 314 -20.55 8.08 -11.51
N ASP A 315 -20.96 6.87 -11.12
CA ASP A 315 -22.35 6.56 -10.79
C ASP A 315 -22.78 7.33 -9.52
N THR A 316 -23.83 8.11 -9.66
CA THR A 316 -24.37 8.96 -8.60
C THR A 316 -25.46 8.27 -7.79
N ASN A 317 -25.69 6.96 -7.98
CA ASN A 317 -26.65 6.18 -7.22
C ASN A 317 -25.97 5.41 -6.08
N SER A 318 -26.27 5.78 -4.84
CA SER A 318 -25.72 5.13 -3.64
C SER A 318 -26.40 3.82 -3.25
N SER A 319 -27.49 3.41 -3.92
CA SER A 319 -28.31 2.26 -3.51
C SER A 319 -27.55 0.93 -3.54
N LYS A 320 -26.63 0.74 -4.50
CA LYS A 320 -25.80 -0.48 -4.55
C LYS A 320 -24.81 -0.54 -3.38
N ALA A 321 -24.19 0.59 -3.02
CA ALA A 321 -23.36 0.67 -1.83
C ALA A 321 -24.17 0.38 -0.56
N ALA A 322 -25.40 0.90 -0.47
CA ALA A 322 -26.29 0.63 0.67
C ALA A 322 -26.65 -0.85 0.79
N ALA A 323 -26.97 -1.50 -0.34
CA ALA A 323 -27.30 -2.93 -0.39
C ALA A 323 -26.14 -3.82 0.08
N HIS A 324 -24.89 -3.45 -0.22
CA HIS A 324 -23.72 -4.20 0.28
C HIS A 324 -23.56 -4.10 1.79
N VAL A 325 -23.75 -2.92 2.40
CA VAL A 325 -23.71 -2.79 3.86
C VAL A 325 -24.86 -3.54 4.52
N GLU A 326 -26.06 -3.47 3.95
CA GLU A 326 -27.22 -4.25 4.43
C GLU A 326 -26.97 -5.76 4.35
N TYR A 327 -26.39 -6.23 3.25
CA TYR A 327 -25.98 -7.63 3.11
C TYR A 327 -24.98 -8.05 4.20
N MET A 328 -23.97 -7.21 4.47
CA MET A 328 -23.00 -7.45 5.55
C MET A 328 -23.64 -7.51 6.94
N GLU A 329 -24.55 -6.58 7.24
CA GLU A 329 -25.28 -6.57 8.51
C GLU A 329 -26.14 -7.83 8.69
N ASN A 330 -26.85 -8.26 7.64
CA ASN A 330 -27.71 -9.44 7.66
C ASN A 330 -26.89 -10.73 7.86
N GLU A 331 -25.78 -10.87 7.14
CA GLU A 331 -24.87 -12.01 7.27
C GLU A 331 -24.21 -12.06 8.65
N TYR A 332 -23.76 -10.92 9.16
CA TYR A 332 -23.18 -10.85 10.49
C TYR A 332 -24.21 -11.17 11.59
N ALA A 333 -25.45 -10.68 11.44
CA ALA A 333 -26.55 -11.02 12.34
C ALA A 333 -26.91 -12.51 12.28
N ALA A 334 -26.72 -13.18 11.13
CA ALA A 334 -26.85 -14.62 10.98
C ALA A 334 -25.65 -15.43 11.54
N GLY A 335 -24.63 -14.76 12.09
CA GLY A 335 -23.46 -15.38 12.73
C GLY A 335 -22.21 -15.45 11.84
N ASN A 336 -22.23 -14.89 10.63
CA ASN A 336 -21.07 -14.88 9.73
C ASN A 336 -20.07 -13.78 10.11
N VAL A 337 -19.09 -14.12 10.95
CA VAL A 337 -18.08 -13.17 11.44
C VAL A 337 -17.14 -12.62 10.36
N GLU A 338 -16.99 -13.31 9.23
CA GLU A 338 -16.15 -12.87 8.10
C GLU A 338 -16.72 -11.62 7.41
N LEU A 339 -18.04 -11.43 7.51
CA LEU A 339 -18.79 -10.31 6.94
C LEU A 339 -19.20 -9.24 7.96
N ARG A 340 -18.57 -9.26 9.15
CA ARG A 340 -18.79 -8.24 10.18
C ARG A 340 -18.52 -6.83 9.63
N PRO A 341 -19.54 -5.97 9.48
CA PRO A 341 -19.32 -4.60 9.03
C PRO A 341 -18.46 -3.84 10.03
N ASP A 342 -17.57 -3.01 9.51
CA ASP A 342 -16.61 -2.22 10.29
C ASP A 342 -16.80 -0.71 10.06
N THR A 343 -16.05 0.11 10.81
CA THR A 343 -16.06 1.57 10.66
C THR A 343 -15.84 2.01 9.21
N ARG A 344 -14.99 1.29 8.46
CA ARG A 344 -14.70 1.61 7.05
C ARG A 344 -15.90 1.33 6.16
N SER A 345 -16.67 0.25 6.39
CA SER A 345 -17.89 -0.06 5.64
C SER A 345 -18.88 1.12 5.66
N TYR A 346 -19.17 1.65 6.84
CA TYR A 346 -20.12 2.77 7.00
C TYR A 346 -19.56 4.10 6.50
N SER A 347 -18.28 4.38 6.74
CA SER A 347 -17.60 5.57 6.18
C SER A 347 -17.67 5.61 4.65
N LEU A 348 -17.45 4.47 3.98
CA LEU A 348 -17.53 4.37 2.52
C LEU A 348 -18.96 4.58 2.01
N LEU A 349 -19.96 4.04 2.70
CA LEU A 349 -21.36 4.27 2.38
C LEU A 349 -21.75 5.75 2.54
N LEU A 350 -21.37 6.40 3.66
CA LEU A 350 -21.59 7.84 3.86
C LEU A 350 -20.90 8.67 2.78
N SER A 351 -19.67 8.32 2.40
CA SER A 351 -18.98 8.96 1.28
C SER A 351 -19.76 8.81 -0.03
N ALA A 352 -20.26 7.60 -0.36
CA ALA A 352 -21.06 7.37 -1.55
C ALA A 352 -22.38 8.19 -1.53
N ILE A 353 -23.09 8.22 -0.40
CA ILE A 353 -24.31 9.02 -0.22
C ILE A 353 -24.01 10.51 -0.40
N SER A 354 -22.94 11.03 0.21
CA SER A 354 -22.59 12.45 0.15
C SER A 354 -22.28 12.95 -1.28
N LYS A 355 -21.85 12.05 -2.17
CA LYS A 355 -21.54 12.33 -3.58
C LYS A 355 -22.66 11.98 -4.56
N SER A 356 -23.71 11.29 -4.10
CA SER A 356 -24.83 10.87 -4.94
C SER A 356 -25.60 12.07 -5.53
N THR A 357 -26.64 11.86 -6.33
CA THR A 357 -27.55 12.94 -6.81
C THR A 357 -28.94 12.89 -6.20
N GLY A 358 -29.24 11.89 -5.36
CA GLY A 358 -30.55 11.74 -4.71
C GLY A 358 -30.96 12.93 -3.84
N HIS A 359 -32.26 13.19 -3.76
CA HIS A 359 -32.84 14.23 -2.90
C HIS A 359 -32.87 13.80 -1.43
N ASP A 360 -33.03 12.50 -1.18
CA ASP A 360 -33.19 11.87 0.14
C ASP A 360 -31.86 11.57 0.87
N LYS A 361 -30.75 12.16 0.44
CA LYS A 361 -29.41 11.93 1.02
C LYS A 361 -29.33 12.25 2.50
N ALA A 362 -29.93 13.35 2.94
CA ALA A 362 -29.93 13.75 4.35
C ALA A 362 -30.52 12.63 5.23
N ARG A 363 -31.67 12.09 4.82
CA ARG A 363 -32.35 10.99 5.53
C ARG A 363 -31.53 9.71 5.47
N LYS A 364 -30.99 9.35 4.30
CA LYS A 364 -30.10 8.18 4.14
C LYS A 364 -28.84 8.28 5.00
N ALA A 365 -28.22 9.45 5.07
CA ALA A 365 -27.03 9.66 5.89
C ALA A 365 -27.35 9.55 7.39
N LEU A 366 -28.48 10.10 7.83
CA LEU A 366 -28.95 9.94 9.21
C LEU A 366 -29.25 8.47 9.54
N ASP A 367 -29.87 7.73 8.62
CA ASP A 367 -30.11 6.29 8.78
C ASP A 367 -28.81 5.52 9.01
N VAL A 368 -27.77 5.82 8.21
CA VAL A 368 -26.45 5.20 8.39
C VAL A 368 -25.83 5.54 9.75
N ILE A 369 -25.93 6.79 10.22
CA ILE A 369 -25.47 7.16 11.57
C ILE A 369 -26.21 6.36 12.65
N ASN A 370 -27.52 6.19 12.52
CA ASN A 370 -28.32 5.40 13.47
C ASN A 370 -27.96 3.90 13.42
N ARG A 371 -27.71 3.34 12.23
CA ARG A 371 -27.24 1.96 12.06
C ARG A 371 -25.87 1.73 12.71
N MET A 372 -24.95 2.68 12.59
CA MET A 372 -23.65 2.61 13.28
C MET A 372 -23.81 2.60 14.80
N LYS A 373 -24.64 3.51 15.35
CA LYS A 373 -24.96 3.51 16.80
C LYS A 373 -25.56 2.18 17.24
N GLU A 374 -26.40 1.59 16.39
CA GLU A 374 -27.00 0.29 16.68
C GLU A 374 -25.97 -0.84 16.74
N GLN A 375 -25.04 -0.88 15.79
CA GLN A 375 -23.95 -1.86 15.80
C GLN A 375 -23.09 -1.75 17.07
N ILE A 376 -22.77 -0.53 17.49
CA ILE A 376 -22.03 -0.28 18.74
C ILE A 376 -22.82 -0.80 19.94
N ARG A 377 -24.12 -0.49 20.01
CA ARG A 377 -25.01 -0.98 21.08
C ARG A 377 -25.10 -2.51 21.12
N ARG A 378 -25.06 -3.18 19.97
CA ARG A 378 -25.00 -4.65 19.85
C ARG A 378 -23.63 -5.26 20.16
N GLY A 379 -22.63 -4.45 20.51
CA GLY A 379 -21.29 -4.92 20.86
C GLY A 379 -20.41 -5.28 19.66
N ASN A 380 -20.70 -4.75 18.46
CA ASN A 380 -19.82 -4.93 17.31
C ASN A 380 -18.51 -4.14 17.51
N GLN A 381 -17.47 -4.84 17.97
CA GLN A 381 -16.14 -4.27 18.21
C GLN A 381 -15.42 -3.75 16.95
N GLY A 382 -15.91 -4.11 15.75
CA GLY A 382 -15.38 -3.60 14.48
C GLY A 382 -15.86 -2.19 14.12
N VAL A 383 -16.86 -1.67 14.85
CA VAL A 383 -17.47 -0.37 14.59
C VAL A 383 -17.12 0.60 15.70
N THR A 384 -16.56 1.71 15.29
CA THR A 384 -16.35 2.90 16.10
C THR A 384 -16.98 4.09 15.38
N MET A 385 -17.39 5.10 16.14
CA MET A 385 -17.86 6.36 15.58
C MET A 385 -16.92 7.48 15.99
N ASP A 386 -16.55 8.28 15.01
CA ASP A 386 -15.76 9.49 15.18
C ASP A 386 -16.45 10.66 14.45
N GLU A 387 -15.88 11.85 14.60
CA GLU A 387 -16.37 13.07 13.96
C GLU A 387 -16.50 12.94 12.44
N HIS A 388 -15.63 12.17 11.77
CA HIS A 388 -15.59 12.08 10.32
C HIS A 388 -16.92 11.59 9.74
N HIS A 389 -17.58 10.65 10.42
CA HIS A 389 -18.89 10.12 10.03
C HIS A 389 -19.96 11.23 10.02
N TYR A 390 -19.98 12.07 11.06
CA TYR A 390 -20.89 13.21 11.14
C TYR A 390 -20.58 14.26 10.08
N SER A 391 -19.31 14.55 9.83
CA SER A 391 -18.87 15.44 8.75
C SER A 391 -19.40 14.99 7.38
N LEU A 392 -19.30 13.69 7.05
CA LEU A 392 -19.82 13.15 5.80
C LEU A 392 -21.35 13.22 5.73
N ALA A 393 -22.04 12.98 6.86
CA ALA A 393 -23.49 13.08 6.92
C ALA A 393 -23.99 14.52 6.79
N ILE A 394 -23.33 15.50 7.43
CA ILE A 394 -23.65 16.93 7.29
C ILE A 394 -23.36 17.39 5.86
N ASN A 395 -22.27 16.91 5.24
CA ASN A 395 -22.00 17.16 3.82
C ASN A 395 -23.14 16.63 2.93
N ALA A 396 -23.63 15.41 3.19
CA ALA A 396 -24.80 14.87 2.47
C ALA A 396 -26.04 15.76 2.61
N CYS A 397 -26.30 16.30 3.81
CA CYS A 397 -27.39 17.25 4.06
C CYS A 397 -27.23 18.56 3.27
N ALA A 398 -26.01 19.09 3.18
CA ALA A 398 -25.73 20.35 2.48
C ALA A 398 -26.06 20.32 0.97
N PHE A 399 -26.14 19.12 0.37
CA PHE A 399 -26.43 18.89 -1.04
C PHE A 399 -27.71 18.07 -1.28
N SER A 400 -28.63 18.08 -0.30
CA SER A 400 -29.99 17.55 -0.41
C SER A 400 -30.95 18.58 -1.02
N ASN A 401 -30.57 19.16 -2.16
CA ASN A 401 -31.37 20.17 -2.87
C ASN A 401 -32.58 19.50 -3.52
N ALA A 402 -33.79 19.83 -3.08
CA ALA A 402 -35.03 19.16 -3.47
C ALA A 402 -36.21 20.16 -3.42
N ASP A 403 -37.37 19.77 -2.89
CA ASP A 403 -38.44 20.68 -2.49
C ASP A 403 -38.12 21.36 -1.15
N ILE A 404 -38.93 22.38 -0.78
CA ILE A 404 -38.71 23.18 0.43
C ILE A 404 -38.79 22.31 1.69
N ASP A 405 -39.75 21.38 1.76
CA ASP A 405 -39.95 20.55 2.95
C ASP A 405 -38.75 19.61 3.16
N SER A 406 -38.26 19.00 2.08
CA SER A 406 -37.04 18.19 2.09
C SER A 406 -35.78 18.98 2.48
N GLU A 407 -35.65 20.24 2.04
CA GLU A 407 -34.52 21.10 2.42
C GLU A 407 -34.59 21.56 3.88
N VAL A 408 -35.81 21.81 4.39
CA VAL A 408 -36.05 22.09 5.81
C VAL A 408 -35.73 20.85 6.66
N GLU A 409 -36.15 19.66 6.24
CA GLU A 409 -35.79 18.39 6.89
C GLU A 409 -34.26 18.20 6.90
N ALA A 410 -33.59 18.42 5.76
CA ALA A 410 -32.13 18.32 5.66
C ALA A 410 -31.42 19.31 6.61
N PHE A 411 -31.96 20.52 6.77
CA PHE A 411 -31.43 21.53 7.69
C PHE A 411 -31.60 21.09 9.16
N GLN A 412 -32.76 20.53 9.51
CA GLN A 412 -33.01 19.99 10.84
C GLN A 412 -32.08 18.82 11.16
N ILE A 413 -31.88 17.90 10.21
CA ILE A 413 -30.95 16.78 10.35
C ILE A 413 -29.51 17.29 10.54
N ALA A 414 -29.06 18.23 9.70
CA ALA A 414 -27.73 18.82 9.81
C ALA A 414 -27.51 19.48 11.18
N THR A 415 -28.51 20.20 11.68
CA THR A 415 -28.48 20.86 12.99
C THR A 415 -28.38 19.84 14.11
N LYS A 416 -29.22 18.80 14.09
CA LYS A 416 -29.18 17.71 15.08
C LYS A 416 -27.82 17.02 15.12
N LEU A 417 -27.27 16.68 13.96
CA LEU A 417 -25.95 16.02 13.87
C LEU A 417 -24.82 16.93 14.36
N PHE A 418 -24.86 18.21 14.01
CA PHE A 418 -23.87 19.19 14.47
C PHE A 418 -23.93 19.37 15.99
N GLU A 419 -25.12 19.52 16.56
CA GLU A 419 -25.29 19.66 18.01
C GLU A 419 -24.86 18.39 18.75
N GLU A 420 -25.10 17.21 18.20
CA GLU A 420 -24.63 15.95 18.78
C GLU A 420 -23.10 15.89 18.84
N VAL A 421 -22.40 16.28 17.77
CA VAL A 421 -20.93 16.37 17.79
C VAL A 421 -20.47 17.39 18.84
N MET A 422 -21.12 18.55 18.91
CA MET A 422 -20.73 19.62 19.83
C MET A 422 -20.94 19.28 21.31
N ASN A 423 -21.92 18.41 21.60
CA ASN A 423 -22.31 18.05 22.97
C ASN A 423 -21.76 16.71 23.44
N THR A 424 -21.11 15.92 22.57
CA THR A 424 -20.52 14.63 22.94
C THR A 424 -19.03 14.82 23.30
N PRO A 425 -18.61 14.60 24.56
CA PRO A 425 -17.24 14.89 25.00
C PRO A 425 -16.14 14.20 24.19
N ASP A 426 -16.40 12.97 23.74
CA ASP A 426 -15.44 12.14 23.00
C ASP A 426 -15.38 12.50 21.50
N LEU A 427 -16.33 13.28 20.98
CA LEU A 427 -16.34 13.74 19.60
C LEU A 427 -15.75 15.15 19.51
N GLN A 428 -14.52 15.25 19.01
CA GLN A 428 -13.86 16.53 18.82
C GLN A 428 -14.18 17.09 17.43
N PRO A 429 -14.91 18.22 17.30
CA PRO A 429 -15.24 18.81 16.02
C PRO A 429 -13.98 19.26 15.27
N THR A 430 -14.00 19.17 13.94
CA THR A 430 -12.90 19.58 13.06
C THR A 430 -13.34 20.72 12.13
N SER A 431 -12.38 21.29 11.40
CA SER A 431 -12.68 22.28 10.35
C SER A 431 -13.68 21.75 9.31
N LEU A 432 -13.74 20.43 9.08
CA LEU A 432 -14.71 19.82 8.17
C LEU A 432 -16.13 19.90 8.74
N THR A 433 -16.33 19.61 10.04
CA THR A 433 -17.64 19.70 10.69
C THR A 433 -18.25 21.08 10.50
N PHE A 434 -17.48 22.12 10.86
CA PHE A 434 -17.93 23.52 10.77
C PHE A 434 -18.13 23.95 9.32
N GLY A 435 -17.19 23.63 8.43
CA GLY A 435 -17.28 24.04 7.03
C GLY A 435 -18.48 23.43 6.31
N TRP A 436 -18.76 22.14 6.54
CA TRP A 436 -19.95 21.50 5.96
C TRP A 436 -21.25 22.00 6.59
N PHE A 437 -21.27 22.25 7.89
CA PHE A 437 -22.46 22.79 8.56
C PHE A 437 -22.80 24.21 8.09
N ILE A 438 -21.81 25.09 7.98
CA ILE A 438 -21.97 26.44 7.41
C ILE A 438 -22.48 26.34 5.96
N GLN A 439 -21.92 25.42 5.17
CA GLN A 439 -22.36 25.18 3.80
C GLN A 439 -23.81 24.72 3.72
N ALA A 440 -24.25 23.85 4.64
CA ALA A 440 -25.63 23.38 4.73
C ALA A 440 -26.58 24.54 5.05
N CYS A 441 -26.24 25.36 6.05
CA CYS A 441 -27.00 26.56 6.38
C CYS A 441 -27.12 27.49 5.16
N GLY A 442 -26.01 27.76 4.48
CA GLY A 442 -25.96 28.63 3.29
C GLY A 442 -26.82 28.18 2.11
N ARG A 443 -26.88 26.87 1.86
CA ARG A 443 -27.51 26.31 0.63
C ARG A 443 -28.98 25.96 0.78
N LEU A 444 -29.40 25.48 1.95
CA LEU A 444 -30.76 24.99 2.16
C LEU A 444 -31.74 26.16 2.33
N ARG A 445 -32.91 26.08 1.69
CA ARG A 445 -33.93 27.14 1.76
C ARG A 445 -34.68 27.09 3.08
N VAL A 446 -34.11 27.78 4.07
CA VAL A 446 -34.74 28.10 5.36
C VAL A 446 -34.83 29.62 5.54
N PRO A 447 -35.73 30.13 6.42
CA PRO A 447 -35.84 31.56 6.68
C PRO A 447 -34.49 32.21 6.98
N GLU A 448 -34.23 33.35 6.35
CA GLU A 448 -32.91 34.01 6.38
C GLU A 448 -32.42 34.30 7.79
N ALA A 449 -33.31 34.77 8.67
CA ALA A 449 -32.99 35.02 10.08
C ALA A 449 -32.45 33.77 10.79
N ILE A 450 -33.04 32.60 10.50
CA ILE A 450 -32.62 31.32 11.08
C ILE A 450 -31.26 30.94 10.50
N ARG A 451 -31.12 30.92 9.17
CA ARG A 451 -29.85 30.58 8.52
C ARG A 451 -28.69 31.43 9.03
N ASN A 452 -28.87 32.75 9.06
CA ASN A 452 -27.80 33.69 9.41
C ASN A 452 -27.38 33.51 10.89
N ALA A 453 -28.33 33.24 11.79
CA ALA A 453 -28.04 32.96 13.19
C ALA A 453 -27.20 31.68 13.37
N TYR A 454 -27.50 30.61 12.63
CA TYR A 454 -26.73 29.36 12.70
C TYR A 454 -25.34 29.47 12.06
N ILE A 455 -25.21 30.21 10.94
CA ILE A 455 -23.89 30.52 10.33
C ILE A 455 -23.02 31.29 11.34
N GLU A 456 -23.57 32.33 11.96
CA GLU A 456 -22.88 33.14 12.97
C GLU A 456 -22.43 32.29 14.16
N ARG A 457 -23.34 31.50 14.74
CA ARG A 457 -23.04 30.61 15.87
C ARG A 457 -21.93 29.61 15.52
N ALA A 458 -22.04 28.95 14.37
CA ALA A 458 -21.06 27.95 13.93
C ALA A 458 -19.69 28.56 13.67
N PHE A 459 -19.63 29.74 13.03
CA PHE A 459 -18.35 30.40 12.74
C PHE A 459 -17.67 30.91 14.02
N ASN A 460 -18.43 31.51 14.95
CA ASN A 460 -17.88 31.96 16.23
C ASN A 460 -17.29 30.78 17.04
N LEU A 461 -18.02 29.66 17.14
CA LEU A 461 -17.52 28.44 17.78
C LEU A 461 -16.26 27.89 17.06
N CYS A 462 -16.20 27.97 15.74
CA CYS A 462 -15.02 27.57 14.98
C CYS A 462 -13.81 28.47 15.30
N CYS A 463 -14.03 29.77 15.43
CA CYS A 463 -13.02 30.76 15.83
C CYS A 463 -12.50 30.52 17.25
N GLU A 464 -13.38 30.31 18.22
CA GLU A 464 -13.03 29.99 19.61
C GLU A 464 -12.18 28.73 19.73
N ARG A 465 -12.45 27.74 18.89
CA ARG A 465 -11.69 26.48 18.85
C ARG A 465 -10.41 26.56 18.03
N GLY A 466 -10.16 27.67 17.34
CA GLY A 466 -8.97 27.86 16.50
C GLY A 466 -8.94 26.96 15.26
N LEU A 467 -10.10 26.61 14.72
CA LEU A 467 -10.27 25.62 13.63
C LEU A 467 -10.57 26.25 12.26
N VAL A 468 -10.48 27.57 12.12
CA VAL A 468 -10.76 28.26 10.86
C VAL A 468 -9.58 28.04 9.90
N ASN A 469 -9.81 27.28 8.84
CA ASN A 469 -8.86 27.08 7.75
C ASN A 469 -9.44 27.62 6.43
N ASP A 470 -8.70 27.43 5.33
CA ASP A 470 -9.09 27.93 4.01
C ASP A 470 -10.42 27.31 3.53
N PHE A 471 -10.66 26.05 3.89
CA PHE A 471 -11.91 25.39 3.62
C PHE A 471 -13.08 26.08 4.34
N VAL A 472 -13.02 26.27 5.66
CA VAL A 472 -14.08 26.94 6.43
C VAL A 472 -14.34 28.36 5.91
N LEU A 473 -13.27 29.13 5.67
CA LEU A 473 -13.38 30.50 5.18
C LEU A 473 -14.09 30.57 3.82
N ARG A 474 -13.73 29.70 2.87
CA ARG A 474 -14.42 29.66 1.56
C ARG A 474 -15.89 29.28 1.68
N ARG A 475 -16.24 28.36 2.60
CA ARG A 475 -17.63 27.98 2.84
C ARG A 475 -18.44 29.12 3.45
N LEU A 476 -17.85 29.88 4.39
CA LEU A 476 -18.45 31.07 4.96
C LEU A 476 -18.73 32.13 3.89
N LEU A 477 -17.73 32.48 3.09
CA LEU A 477 -17.85 33.51 2.04
C LEU A 477 -18.89 33.14 0.98
N GLY A 478 -19.09 31.85 0.70
CA GLY A 478 -20.13 31.37 -0.21
C GLY A 478 -21.52 31.22 0.41
N ALA A 479 -21.65 31.31 1.74
CA ALA A 479 -22.90 31.02 2.47
C ALA A 479 -23.55 32.27 3.10
N GLY A 480 -22.76 33.26 3.52
CA GLY A 480 -23.27 34.45 4.22
C GLY A 480 -23.57 35.63 3.29
N PRO A 481 -24.63 36.43 3.54
CA PRO A 481 -24.83 37.72 2.88
C PRO A 481 -23.77 38.75 3.32
N GLU A 482 -23.56 39.80 2.53
CA GLU A 482 -22.49 40.80 2.77
C GLU A 482 -22.55 41.42 4.17
N ASP A 483 -23.73 41.76 4.68
CA ASP A 483 -23.90 42.33 6.02
C ASP A 483 -23.43 41.38 7.13
N LEU A 484 -23.77 40.10 7.01
CA LEU A 484 -23.33 39.07 7.96
C LEU A 484 -21.82 38.87 7.89
N LEU A 485 -21.26 38.81 6.69
CA LEU A 485 -19.82 38.66 6.49
C LEU A 485 -19.06 39.88 7.04
N GLY A 486 -19.57 41.09 6.82
CA GLY A 486 -19.02 42.32 7.37
C GLY A 486 -18.99 42.30 8.91
N LYS A 487 -20.07 41.82 9.54
CA LYS A 487 -20.15 41.63 10.99
C LYS A 487 -19.12 40.60 11.50
N LEU A 488 -19.08 39.41 10.91
CA LEU A 488 -18.23 38.30 11.36
C LEU A 488 -16.74 38.56 11.13
N LEU A 489 -16.40 39.28 10.07
CA LEU A 489 -15.01 39.59 9.69
C LEU A 489 -14.55 40.99 10.15
N ALA A 490 -15.39 41.72 10.89
CA ALA A 490 -15.05 43.04 11.44
C ALA A 490 -13.70 43.10 12.20
N PRO A 491 -13.27 42.07 12.97
CA PRO A 491 -11.97 42.09 13.64
C PRO A 491 -10.76 42.24 12.71
N LEU A 492 -10.92 41.98 11.40
CA LEU A 492 -9.87 42.12 10.41
C LEU A 492 -9.55 43.57 10.03
N LYS A 493 -10.31 44.57 10.54
CA LYS A 493 -10.16 46.01 10.23
C LYS A 493 -10.02 46.28 8.71
N ILE A 494 -10.84 45.62 7.91
CA ILE A 494 -10.77 45.66 6.45
C ILE A 494 -11.23 47.03 5.95
N SER A 495 -10.44 47.67 5.08
CA SER A 495 -10.78 48.92 4.40
C SER A 495 -11.99 48.74 3.47
N SER A 496 -12.83 49.77 3.35
CA SER A 496 -13.99 49.86 2.44
C SER A 496 -13.67 49.66 0.95
N SER A 497 -12.39 49.55 0.57
CA SER A 497 -11.91 49.34 -0.80
C SER A 497 -11.70 47.86 -1.20
N TRP A 498 -11.96 46.90 -0.31
CA TRP A 498 -11.69 45.47 -0.56
C TRP A 498 -12.90 44.70 -1.12
N LYS A 499 -12.67 43.93 -2.19
CA LYS A 499 -13.62 42.91 -2.66
C LYS A 499 -13.47 41.66 -1.80
N LEU A 500 -14.56 41.14 -1.22
CA LEU A 500 -14.60 39.94 -0.35
C LEU A 500 -13.83 38.72 -0.92
N GLY A 501 -13.66 38.62 -2.24
CA GLY A 501 -12.89 37.56 -2.90
C GLY A 501 -11.36 37.57 -2.67
N ARG A 502 -10.80 38.48 -1.87
CA ARG A 502 -9.35 38.55 -1.55
C ARG A 502 -8.98 38.12 -0.13
N VAL A 503 -9.96 37.75 0.71
CA VAL A 503 -9.68 37.32 2.09
C VAL A 503 -9.05 35.93 2.09
N ASN A 504 -7.92 35.78 2.77
CA ASN A 504 -7.24 34.51 2.93
C ASN A 504 -6.96 34.21 4.41
N VAL A 505 -6.61 32.96 4.72
CA VAL A 505 -6.39 32.50 6.10
C VAL A 505 -5.24 33.23 6.78
N SER A 506 -4.23 33.67 6.04
CA SER A 506 -3.09 34.41 6.62
C SER A 506 -3.47 35.77 7.18
N MET A 507 -4.59 36.35 6.73
CA MET A 507 -5.12 37.61 7.26
C MET A 507 -5.91 37.41 8.55
N LEU A 508 -6.29 36.18 8.91
CA LEU A 508 -7.12 35.89 10.08
C LEU A 508 -6.33 35.97 11.39
N PRO A 509 -6.99 36.31 12.52
CA PRO A 509 -6.36 36.28 13.84
C PRO A 509 -5.71 34.91 14.11
N ALA A 510 -4.50 34.94 14.68
CA ALA A 510 -3.76 33.71 14.97
C ALA A 510 -4.55 32.75 15.88
N ALA A 511 -5.34 33.29 16.82
CA ALA A 511 -6.21 32.50 17.68
C ALA A 511 -7.24 31.67 16.89
N TRP A 512 -7.78 32.19 15.80
CA TRP A 512 -8.81 31.52 14.98
C TRP A 512 -8.26 30.36 14.16
N THR A 513 -6.94 30.31 13.94
CA THR A 513 -6.27 29.34 13.07
C THR A 513 -5.35 28.39 13.84
N ALA A 514 -5.26 28.55 15.17
CA ALA A 514 -4.23 27.97 16.04
C ALA A 514 -4.14 26.43 15.99
N ARG A 515 -5.23 25.73 15.65
CA ARG A 515 -5.34 24.26 15.67
C ARG A 515 -5.46 23.63 14.28
N THR A 516 -5.21 24.38 13.21
CA THR A 516 -5.47 23.93 11.82
C THR A 516 -4.31 23.20 11.12
N GLY A 517 -3.21 22.89 11.83
CA GLY A 517 -1.99 22.33 11.24
C GLY A 517 -1.15 23.41 10.51
N LYS A 518 0.17 23.20 10.40
CA LYS A 518 1.16 24.24 10.04
C LYS A 518 0.76 25.10 8.83
N ARG A 519 0.91 26.43 8.98
CA ARG A 519 0.99 27.40 7.88
C ARG A 519 1.95 26.83 6.83
N LYS A 520 1.47 26.58 5.60
CA LYS A 520 2.39 26.53 4.46
C LYS A 520 2.97 27.93 4.35
N SER A 521 4.14 28.14 4.94
CA SER A 521 4.97 29.29 4.65
C SER A 521 5.20 29.32 3.15
N GLU A 522 4.92 30.46 2.55
CA GLU A 522 5.16 30.79 1.15
C GLU A 522 6.57 30.32 0.74
N ARG A 523 6.63 29.58 -0.37
CA ARG A 523 7.79 29.46 -1.24
C ARG A 523 7.45 30.17 -2.53
#